data_AF-A0A1F8TSE8-F1
#
_entry.id   AF-A0A1F8TSE8-F1
#
_cell.length_a   1.000
_cell.length_b   1.000
_cell.length_c   1.000
_cell.angle_alpha   90.00
_cell.angle_beta   90.00
_cell.angle_gamma   90.00
#
_symmetry.space_group_name_H-M   'P 1'
#
loop_
_entity.id
_entity.type
_entity.pdbx_description
1 polymer ?
#
loop_
_entity_poly.entity_id
_entity_poly.type
_entity_poly.pdbx_seq_one_letter_code
_entity_poly.pdbx_strand_id
1 'polypeptide(L)'
;MNEMMTTLSGAFAKASLTQWLIFLPLFLGVYFLPSLLALAFNRKHLKLILIANIPAGFSFIAWGALIVWAVTGKMMEKKQTEKSPV
;
A
#
# COMPACT_ATOMS: atom_id res chain seq x y z
N MET A 1 -3.16 19.91 27.56
CA MET A 1 -3.56 18.49 27.35
C MET A 1 -5.07 18.36 27.20
N ASN A 2 -5.88 18.97 28.07
CA ASN A 2 -7.35 18.96 27.95
C ASN A 2 -7.85 19.61 26.65
N GLU A 3 -7.25 20.73 26.22
CA GLU A 3 -7.68 21.42 24.99
C GLU A 3 -7.38 20.66 23.69
N MET A 4 -6.26 19.92 23.63
CA MET A 4 -5.94 19.08 22.49
C MET A 4 -6.91 17.91 22.39
N MET A 5 -7.27 17.31 23.53
CA MET A 5 -8.26 16.23 23.57
C MET A 5 -9.66 16.70 23.18
N THR A 6 -10.09 17.89 23.60
CA THR A 6 -11.39 18.46 23.21
C THR A 6 -11.42 18.88 21.73
N THR A 7 -10.31 19.38 21.20
CA THR A 7 -10.18 19.74 19.78
C THR A 7 -10.23 18.50 18.90
N LEU A 8 -9.50 17.46 19.27
CA LEU A 8 -9.46 16.19 18.54
C LEU A 8 -10.83 15.50 18.56
N SER A 9 -11.46 15.38 19.73
CA SER A 9 -12.81 14.78 19.85
C SER A 9 -13.87 15.59 19.09
N GLY A 10 -13.78 16.91 19.13
CA GLY A 10 -14.65 17.80 18.35
C GLY A 10 -14.48 17.63 16.83
N ALA A 11 -13.25 17.37 16.35
CA ALA A 11 -12.99 17.11 14.93
C ALA A 11 -13.60 15.77 14.47
N PHE A 12 -13.48 14.72 15.28
CA PHE A 12 -14.12 13.42 14.99
C PHE A 12 -15.64 13.50 15.05
N ALA A 13 -16.21 14.21 16.04
CA ALA A 13 -17.66 14.38 16.16
C ALA A 13 -18.28 15.20 15.01
N LYS A 14 -17.49 16.07 14.38
CA LYS A 14 -17.89 16.90 13.22
C LYS A 14 -17.58 16.24 11.87
N ALA A 15 -16.90 15.09 11.85
CA ALA A 15 -16.54 14.42 10.61
C ALA A 15 -17.81 13.99 9.86
N SER A 16 -18.07 14.60 8.71
CA SER A 16 -19.25 14.32 7.90
C SER A 16 -19.11 13.01 7.13
N LEU A 17 -20.25 12.44 6.70
CA LEU A 17 -20.27 11.25 5.86
C LEU A 17 -19.45 11.42 4.57
N THR A 18 -19.53 12.61 3.95
CA THR A 18 -18.75 12.95 2.75
C THR A 18 -17.25 12.88 3.01
N GLN A 19 -16.79 13.34 4.17
CA GLN A 19 -15.37 13.27 4.52
C GLN A 19 -14.89 11.83 4.63
N TRP A 20 -15.68 10.95 5.25
CA TRP A 20 -15.37 9.52 5.32
C TRP A 20 -15.36 8.85 3.95
N LEU A 21 -16.32 9.20 3.08
CA LEU A 21 -16.40 8.68 1.71
C LEU A 21 -15.20 9.07 0.85
N ILE A 22 -14.54 10.20 1.12
CA ILE A 22 -13.34 10.63 0.40
C ILE A 22 -12.09 10.07 1.07
N PHE A 23 -11.99 10.18 2.40
CA PHE A 23 -10.82 9.78 3.16
C PHE A 23 -10.56 8.28 3.06
N LEU A 24 -11.58 7.44 3.25
CA LEU A 24 -11.41 5.99 3.27
C LEU A 24 -10.83 5.42 1.96
N PRO A 25 -11.33 5.74 0.75
CA PRO A 25 -10.74 5.24 -0.48
C PRO A 25 -9.36 5.84 -0.76
N LEU A 26 -9.11 7.11 -0.41
CA LEU A 26 -7.77 7.70 -0.51
C LEU A 26 -6.76 6.99 0.39
N PHE A 27 -7.16 6.78 1.66
CA PHE A 27 -6.35 6.08 2.63
C PHE A 27 -6.07 4.65 2.16
N LEU A 28 -7.08 3.90 1.72
CA LEU A 28 -6.90 2.55 1.18
C LEU A 28 -6.03 2.55 -0.08
N GLY A 29 -6.19 3.53 -0.97
CA GLY A 29 -5.37 3.65 -2.18
C GLY A 29 -3.90 3.86 -1.87
N VAL A 30 -3.58 4.70 -0.89
CA VAL A 30 -2.20 4.94 -0.44
C VAL A 30 -1.69 3.73 0.36
N TYR A 31 -2.47 3.21 1.30
CA TYR A 31 -2.08 2.08 2.14
C TYR A 31 -1.78 0.84 1.30
N PHE A 32 -2.61 0.54 0.29
CA PHE A 32 -2.45 -0.58 -0.64
C PHE A 32 -1.68 -0.26 -1.92
N LEU A 33 -0.98 0.88 -1.97
CA LEU A 33 -0.15 1.26 -3.11
C LEU A 33 0.85 0.17 -3.54
N PRO A 34 1.56 -0.54 -2.63
CA PRO A 34 2.50 -1.59 -3.04
C PRO A 34 1.80 -2.76 -3.73
N SER A 35 0.58 -3.10 -3.29
CA SER A 35 -0.24 -4.14 -3.92
C SER A 35 -0.76 -3.71 -5.30
N LEU A 36 -1.12 -2.42 -5.46
CA LEU A 36 -1.50 -1.85 -6.76
C LEU A 36 -0.32 -1.87 -7.74
N LEU A 37 0.89 -1.54 -7.27
CA LEU A 37 2.10 -1.64 -8.07
C LEU A 37 2.41 -3.09 -8.45
N ALA A 38 2.22 -4.04 -7.53
CA ALA A 38 2.39 -5.46 -7.83
C ALA A 38 1.38 -5.95 -8.88
N LEU A 39 0.16 -5.41 -8.90
CA LEU A 39 -0.82 -5.68 -9.94
C LEU A 39 -0.30 -5.25 -11.32
N ALA A 40 0.43 -4.15 -11.44
CA ALA A 40 0.97 -3.69 -12.73
C ALA A 40 2.30 -4.36 -13.11
N PHE A 41 3.18 -4.60 -12.13
CA PHE A 41 4.59 -4.94 -12.37
C PHE A 41 5.02 -6.31 -11.83
N ASN A 42 4.23 -6.97 -10.97
CA ASN A 42 4.64 -8.23 -10.34
C ASN A 42 3.43 -9.13 -10.02
N ARG A 43 2.61 -9.40 -11.05
CA ARG A 43 1.38 -10.20 -10.96
C ARG A 43 1.60 -11.56 -10.29
N LYS A 44 2.76 -12.18 -10.51
CA LYS A 44 3.15 -13.47 -9.95
C LYS A 44 3.29 -13.45 -8.43
N HIS A 45 3.86 -12.39 -7.87
CA HIS A 45 4.06 -12.25 -6.42
C HIS A 45 2.98 -11.39 -5.74
N LEU A 46 1.93 -10.99 -6.45
CA LEU A 46 0.86 -10.15 -5.93
C LEU A 46 0.25 -10.68 -4.63
N LYS A 47 -0.03 -11.99 -4.54
CA LYS A 47 -0.63 -12.58 -3.33
C LYS A 47 0.27 -12.40 -2.10
N LEU A 48 1.58 -12.57 -2.27
CA LEU A 48 2.55 -12.41 -1.19
C LEU A 48 2.69 -10.94 -0.78
N ILE A 49 2.76 -10.03 -1.75
CA ILE A 49 2.83 -8.59 -1.49
C ILE A 49 1.56 -8.12 -0.79
N LEU A 50 0.38 -8.61 -1.19
CA LEU A 50 -0.90 -8.26 -0.57
C LEU A 50 -0.97 -8.69 0.90
N ILE A 51 -0.56 -9.93 1.20
CA ILE A 51 -0.53 -10.44 2.58
C ILE A 51 0.48 -9.65 3.42
N ALA A 52 1.67 -9.38 2.87
CA ALA A 52 2.70 -8.60 3.55
C ALA A 52 2.31 -7.13 3.74
N ASN A 53 1.43 -6.59 2.89
CA ASN A 53 1.00 -5.20 2.99
C ASN A 53 0.14 -4.92 4.24
N ILE A 54 -0.59 -5.93 4.73
CA ILE A 54 -1.39 -5.82 5.95
C ILE A 54 -0.52 -5.46 7.17
N PRO A 55 0.57 -6.20 7.50
CA PRO A 55 1.49 -5.80 8.56
C PRO A 55 2.44 -4.67 8.14
N ALA A 56 2.78 -4.50 6.86
CA ALA A 56 3.71 -3.46 6.43
C ALA A 56 3.16 -2.04 6.64
N GLY A 57 1.85 -1.84 6.68
CA GLY A 57 1.28 -0.54 7.01
C GLY A 57 1.58 -0.02 8.42
N PHE A 58 2.09 -0.87 9.32
CA PHE A 58 2.61 -0.44 10.62
C PHE A 58 4.04 0.14 10.55
N SER A 59 4.76 -0.03 9.43
CA SER A 59 6.15 0.41 9.28
C SER A 59 6.43 0.99 7.90
N PHE A 60 6.83 2.27 7.86
CA PHE A 60 7.22 2.95 6.62
C PHE A 60 8.34 2.22 5.85
N ILE A 61 9.28 1.58 6.56
CA ILE A 61 10.39 0.85 5.92
C ILE A 61 9.87 -0.41 5.24
N ALA A 62 9.01 -1.18 5.92
CA ALA A 62 8.41 -2.37 5.34
C ALA A 62 7.52 -2.01 4.13
N TRP A 63 6.74 -0.94 4.25
CA TRP A 63 5.92 -0.42 3.17
C TRP A 63 6.76 -0.01 1.95
N GLY A 64 7.87 0.71 2.16
CA GLY A 64 8.82 1.08 1.11
C GLY A 64 9.51 -0.13 0.46
N ALA A 65 9.91 -1.13 1.25
CA ALA A 65 10.51 -2.37 0.73
C ALA A 65 9.53 -3.14 -0.17
N LEU A 66 8.23 -3.19 0.18
CA LEU A 66 7.21 -3.79 -0.67
C LEU A 66 7.03 -3.04 -1.99
N ILE A 67 7.16 -1.72 -2.01
CA ILE A 67 7.12 -0.93 -3.26
C ILE A 67 8.26 -1.36 -4.17
N VAL A 68 9.49 -1.41 -3.66
CA VAL A 68 10.66 -1.84 -4.44
C VAL A 68 10.47 -3.27 -4.97
N TRP A 69 9.97 -4.18 -4.13
CA TRP A 69 9.70 -5.55 -4.53
C TRP A 69 8.57 -5.67 -5.58
N ALA A 70 7.54 -4.83 -5.45
CA ALA A 70 6.45 -4.75 -6.41
C ALA A 70 6.93 -4.28 -7.80
N VAL A 71 7.83 -3.30 -7.88
CA VAL A 71 8.33 -2.82 -9.18
C VAL A 71 9.42 -3.69 -9.79
N THR A 72 10.22 -4.39 -8.98
CA THR A 72 11.38 -5.16 -9.46
C THR A 72 10.99 -6.48 -10.14
N GLY A 73 9.82 -7.05 -9.83
CA GLY A 73 9.40 -8.37 -10.32
C GLY A 73 9.46 -8.55 -11.84
N LYS A 74 8.94 -7.58 -12.60
CA LYS A 74 8.95 -7.60 -14.08
C LYS A 74 10.36 -7.66 -14.66
N MET A 75 11.34 -7.03 -13.99
CA MET A 75 12.73 -6.99 -14.46
C MET A 75 13.41 -8.35 -14.31
N MET A 76 13.09 -9.11 -13.27
CA MET A 76 13.63 -10.45 -13.06
C MET A 76 13.04 -11.47 -14.03
N GLU A 77 11.75 -11.36 -14.33
CA GLU A 77 11.08 -12.27 -15.27
C GLU A 77 11.68 -12.17 -16.68
N LYS A 78 11.93 -10.95 -17.16
CA LYS A 78 12.56 -10.72 -18.47
C LYS A 78 13.95 -11.37 -18.59
N LYS A 79 14.72 -11.38 -17.50
CA LYS A 79 16.04 -12.04 -17.44
C LYS A 79 15.95 -13.57 -17.42
N GLN A 80 14.86 -14.15 -16.92
CA GLN A 80 14.68 -15.60 -16.94
C GLN A 80 14.33 -16.10 -18.34
N THR A 81 13.51 -15.35 -19.09
CA THR A 81 13.15 -15.71 -20.47
C THR A 81 14.36 -15.67 -21.41
N GLU A 82 15.30 -14.73 -21.22
CA GLU A 82 16.53 -14.65 -22.04
C GLU A 82 17.56 -15.76 -21.75
N LYS A 83 17.57 -16.35 -20.54
CA LYS A 83 18.56 -17.37 -20.14
C LYS A 83 18.21 -18.80 -20.56
N SER A 84 17.07 -19.01 -21.22
CA SER A 84 16.69 -20.31 -21.77
C SER A 84 16.64 -20.25 -23.30
N PRO A 85 17.79 -20.15 -24.00
CA PRO A 85 17.83 -20.53 -25.40
C PRO A 85 17.69 -22.07 -25.46
N VAL A 86 16.69 -22.53 -26.21
CA VAL A 86 16.56 -23.92 -26.66
C VAL A 86 17.77 -24.30 -27.49
#